data_AF-A0A2A5B5L7-F1
#
_entry.id   AF-A0A2A5B5L7-F1
#
_cell.length_a   1.000
_cell.length_b   1.000
_cell.length_c   1.000
_cell.angle_alpha   90.00
_cell.angle_beta   90.00
_cell.angle_gamma   90.00
#
_symmetry.space_group_name_H-M   'P 1'
#
loop_
_entity.id
_entity.type
_entity.pdbx_description
1 polymer ?
#
loop_
_entity_poly.entity_id
_entity_poly.type
_entity_poly.pdbx_seq_one_letter_code
_entity_poly.pdbx_strand_id
1 'polypeptide(L)'
;MEQASKELKKGSSASLTEVGQNKDQSRGHSGGHSKDLTSNGVAESESGYNDEPTLDHVDAINQIFAEFEFAYHNQFHKAFSDVESQLIAKKYWLSSLEEYSPSQIVQAAKRVIRTQDFLPSIAVLVRACEQGFDLFGLPSTRQAYFEACSAPSPKRDYNWSHEAVFLAGKAAGWFVLANEPEKVALPVFEYHYALLCKRVIGGEHLDTDVQIPLAATIARKLDKNEARARIAKMRKELGI
;
A
#
# COMPACT_ATOMS: atom_id res chain seq x y z
N MET A 1 24.18 -73.55 -6.20
CA MET A 1 23.90 -72.13 -6.52
C MET A 1 22.56 -72.10 -7.23
N GLU A 2 21.59 -71.55 -6.52
CA GLU A 2 20.19 -71.22 -6.84
C GLU A 2 19.78 -71.10 -8.32
N GLN A 3 18.75 -71.88 -8.68
CA GLN A 3 17.46 -71.53 -9.34
C GLN A 3 17.29 -70.16 -10.03
N ALA A 4 16.42 -69.90 -11.02
CA ALA A 4 15.65 -70.65 -12.02
C ALA A 4 14.83 -69.60 -12.82
N SER A 5 14.79 -69.72 -14.15
CA SER A 5 13.60 -69.60 -15.03
C SER A 5 12.86 -68.26 -15.32
N LYS A 6 12.49 -68.15 -16.63
CA LYS A 6 11.36 -67.47 -17.33
C LYS A 6 11.55 -66.00 -17.77
N GLU A 7 11.65 -65.66 -19.07
CA GLU A 7 10.75 -65.80 -20.26
C GLU A 7 9.66 -64.71 -20.40
N LEU A 8 9.76 -63.94 -21.51
CA LEU A 8 8.72 -63.42 -22.42
C LEU A 8 7.58 -62.49 -21.91
N LYS A 9 7.48 -61.27 -22.46
CA LYS A 9 6.68 -60.88 -23.68
C LYS A 9 6.22 -59.40 -23.69
N LYS A 10 6.15 -58.89 -24.93
CA LYS A 10 5.63 -57.60 -25.43
C LYS A 10 4.10 -57.44 -25.30
N GLY A 11 3.65 -56.17 -25.29
CA GLY A 11 2.32 -55.67 -25.69
C GLY A 11 2.01 -54.38 -24.91
N SER A 12 2.04 -53.15 -25.45
CA SER A 12 1.16 -52.51 -26.45
C SER A 12 -0.33 -52.53 -26.10
N SER A 13 -0.87 -51.41 -25.61
CA SER A 13 -2.26 -51.01 -25.83
C SER A 13 -2.39 -49.49 -25.86
N ALA A 14 -2.70 -48.97 -27.04
CA ALA A 14 -3.30 -47.67 -27.25
C ALA A 14 -4.77 -47.70 -26.82
N SER A 15 -5.32 -46.56 -26.39
CA SER A 15 -6.76 -46.31 -26.39
C SER A 15 -7.02 -44.91 -26.91
N LEU A 16 -7.68 -44.88 -28.06
CA LEU A 16 -8.37 -43.76 -28.69
C LEU A 16 -9.61 -43.33 -27.88
N THR A 17 -9.96 -42.05 -27.95
CA THR A 17 -11.34 -41.58 -27.79
C THR A 17 -11.64 -40.58 -28.90
N GLU A 18 -12.59 -40.95 -29.77
CA GLU A 18 -13.22 -40.11 -30.79
C GLU A 18 -14.67 -39.75 -30.37
N VAL A 19 -15.02 -38.48 -30.62
CA VAL A 19 -16.25 -37.92 -31.23
C VAL A 19 -17.64 -38.25 -30.67
N GLY A 20 -18.42 -37.18 -30.41
CA GLY A 20 -19.89 -37.20 -30.37
C GLY A 20 -20.51 -35.80 -30.30
N GLN A 21 -21.21 -35.39 -31.37
CA GLN A 21 -21.87 -34.09 -31.58
C GLN A 21 -23.30 -34.00 -30.99
N ASN A 22 -23.76 -32.74 -30.80
CA ASN A 22 -25.13 -32.21 -30.97
C ASN A 22 -26.32 -32.74 -30.13
N LYS A 23 -27.00 -31.81 -29.43
CA LYS A 23 -28.37 -31.41 -29.81
C LYS A 23 -28.84 -30.11 -29.14
N ASP A 24 -29.25 -29.21 -30.02
CA ASP A 24 -30.21 -28.12 -29.88
C ASP A 24 -31.55 -28.61 -29.26
N GLN A 25 -32.13 -27.82 -28.35
CA GLN A 25 -33.57 -27.70 -28.23
C GLN A 25 -34.02 -26.46 -27.45
N SER A 26 -34.59 -25.54 -28.21
CA SER A 26 -35.52 -24.49 -27.84
C SER A 26 -36.83 -25.02 -27.22
N ARG A 27 -37.38 -24.23 -26.28
CA ARG A 27 -38.80 -24.05 -25.88
C ARG A 27 -38.80 -23.27 -24.56
N GLY A 28 -39.34 -22.05 -24.39
CA GLY A 28 -40.47 -21.40 -25.04
C GLY A 28 -41.77 -21.74 -24.28
N HIS A 29 -42.16 -20.92 -23.29
CA HIS A 29 -43.53 -20.59 -22.82
C HIS A 29 -43.40 -19.72 -21.54
N SER A 30 -43.65 -18.40 -21.60
CA SER A 30 -44.96 -17.72 -21.51
C SER A 30 -45.57 -17.73 -20.10
N GLY A 31 -45.78 -16.56 -19.53
CA GLY A 31 -46.54 -16.39 -18.31
C GLY A 31 -46.45 -14.96 -17.79
N GLY A 32 -47.17 -14.04 -18.44
CA GLY A 32 -47.33 -12.69 -17.95
C GLY A 32 -48.19 -12.63 -16.68
N HIS A 33 -47.88 -11.70 -15.79
CA HIS A 33 -48.90 -11.03 -14.99
C HIS A 33 -48.50 -9.59 -14.70
N SER A 34 -49.36 -8.70 -15.18
CA SER A 34 -49.37 -7.27 -14.93
C SER A 34 -49.64 -6.98 -13.45
N LYS A 35 -49.01 -5.95 -12.89
CA LYS A 35 -49.48 -5.15 -11.75
C LYS A 35 -48.72 -3.82 -11.69
N ASP A 36 -49.29 -2.84 -12.38
CA ASP A 36 -49.63 -1.52 -11.89
C ASP A 36 -48.86 -0.87 -10.71
N LEU A 37 -48.53 0.41 -10.97
CA LEU A 37 -48.52 1.56 -10.06
C LEU A 37 -47.37 1.67 -9.05
N THR A 38 -46.44 2.61 -9.28
CA THR A 38 -46.51 3.97 -8.71
C THR A 38 -45.18 4.71 -8.92
N SER A 39 -45.29 5.90 -9.50
CA SER A 39 -44.26 6.93 -9.49
C SER A 39 -44.06 7.40 -8.05
N ASN A 40 -42.85 7.28 -7.53
CA ASN A 40 -42.38 8.18 -6.49
C ASN A 40 -40.89 8.46 -6.73
N GLY A 41 -40.62 9.65 -7.28
CA GLY A 41 -39.27 10.18 -7.40
C GLY A 41 -38.71 10.42 -6.00
N VAL A 42 -37.69 9.64 -5.66
CA VAL A 42 -36.80 9.95 -4.56
C VAL A 42 -35.51 10.42 -5.21
N ALA A 43 -35.18 11.68 -4.96
CA ALA A 43 -33.88 12.22 -5.31
C ALA A 43 -32.82 11.43 -4.54
N GLU A 44 -32.16 10.50 -5.23
CA GLU A 44 -30.94 9.88 -4.75
C GLU A 44 -29.88 10.97 -4.69
N SER A 45 -29.61 11.43 -3.48
CA SER A 45 -28.40 12.16 -3.15
C SER A 45 -27.21 11.26 -3.48
N GLU A 46 -26.59 11.48 -4.63
CA GLU A 46 -25.27 10.99 -5.00
C GLU A 46 -24.23 11.56 -4.01
N SER A 47 -24.13 10.97 -2.82
CA SER A 47 -22.89 11.01 -2.05
C SER A 47 -21.94 10.03 -2.72
N GLY A 48 -21.26 10.51 -3.76
CA GLY A 48 -20.05 9.87 -4.28
C GLY A 48 -18.98 9.87 -3.21
N TYR A 49 -19.04 8.90 -2.30
CA TYR A 49 -17.88 8.45 -1.57
C TYR A 49 -16.97 7.80 -2.61
N ASN A 50 -15.81 8.42 -2.85
CA ASN A 50 -14.68 7.72 -3.44
C ASN A 50 -14.29 6.60 -2.46
N ASP A 51 -14.97 5.46 -2.57
CA ASP A 51 -14.50 4.19 -2.01
C ASP A 51 -13.32 3.78 -2.90
N GLU A 52 -12.15 4.35 -2.62
CA GLU A 52 -10.91 3.65 -2.91
C GLU A 52 -11.06 2.25 -2.31
N PRO A 53 -10.91 1.17 -3.08
CA PRO A 53 -11.10 -0.18 -2.55
C PRO A 53 -10.10 -0.39 -1.43
N THR A 54 -10.58 -0.29 -0.20
CA THR A 54 -9.79 -0.63 0.99
C THR A 54 -9.48 -2.12 0.87
N LEU A 55 -8.21 -2.43 0.61
CA LEU A 55 -7.73 -3.80 0.51
C LEU A 55 -8.16 -4.59 1.75
N ASP A 56 -9.01 -5.59 1.59
CA ASP A 56 -9.38 -6.51 2.67
C ASP A 56 -8.29 -7.57 2.88
N HIS A 57 -8.23 -8.17 4.07
CA HIS A 57 -7.33 -9.28 4.35
C HIS A 57 -7.59 -10.47 3.43
N VAL A 58 -8.85 -10.76 3.08
CA VAL A 58 -9.19 -11.83 2.14
C VAL A 58 -8.56 -11.55 0.76
N ASP A 59 -8.67 -10.31 0.30
CA ASP A 59 -8.11 -9.89 -0.99
C ASP A 59 -6.58 -9.90 -0.98
N ALA A 60 -5.96 -9.43 0.10
CA ALA A 60 -4.51 -9.51 0.29
C ALA A 60 -4.02 -10.96 0.28
N ILE A 61 -4.68 -11.88 0.99
CA ILE A 61 -4.32 -13.30 1.00
C ILE A 61 -4.51 -13.92 -0.39
N ASN A 62 -5.60 -13.62 -1.08
CA ASN A 62 -5.80 -14.10 -2.44
C ASN A 62 -4.73 -13.58 -3.40
N GLN A 63 -4.36 -12.31 -3.28
CA GLN A 63 -3.32 -11.69 -4.08
C GLN A 63 -1.96 -12.36 -3.85
N ILE A 64 -1.52 -12.54 -2.60
CA ILE A 64 -0.21 -13.17 -2.33
C ILE A 64 -0.18 -14.62 -2.82
N PHE A 65 -1.29 -15.36 -2.73
CA PHE A 65 -1.36 -16.73 -3.24
C PHE A 65 -1.25 -16.76 -4.77
N ALA A 66 -1.87 -15.80 -5.46
CA ALA A 66 -1.70 -15.65 -6.90
C ALA A 66 -0.24 -15.30 -7.23
N GLU A 67 0.37 -14.36 -6.51
CA GLU A 67 1.78 -14.00 -6.69
C GLU A 67 2.71 -15.21 -6.45
N PHE A 68 2.44 -16.06 -5.46
CA PHE A 68 3.19 -17.29 -5.22
C PHE A 68 2.96 -18.37 -6.28
N GLU A 69 1.75 -18.49 -6.82
CA GLU A 69 1.45 -19.40 -7.92
C GLU A 69 2.25 -19.02 -9.17
N PHE A 70 2.36 -17.72 -9.47
CA PHE A 70 3.19 -17.23 -10.58
C PHE A 70 4.68 -17.38 -10.30
N ALA A 71 5.16 -17.01 -9.12
CA ALA A 71 6.59 -17.04 -8.79
C ALA A 71 7.14 -18.46 -8.60
N TYR A 72 6.34 -19.37 -8.05
CA TYR A 72 6.77 -20.71 -7.64
C TYR A 72 5.97 -21.85 -8.29
N HIS A 73 5.43 -21.63 -9.48
CA HIS A 73 4.50 -22.51 -10.22
C HIS A 73 4.59 -24.02 -9.91
N ASN A 74 5.73 -24.66 -10.18
CA ASN A 74 5.90 -26.11 -9.96
C ASN A 74 5.85 -26.51 -8.47
N GLN A 75 6.42 -25.71 -7.57
CA GLN A 75 6.38 -25.97 -6.12
C GLN A 75 4.97 -25.72 -5.58
N PHE A 76 4.31 -24.67 -6.07
CA PHE A 76 2.97 -24.29 -5.66
C PHE A 76 1.95 -25.39 -5.99
N HIS A 77 1.90 -25.88 -7.23
CA HIS A 77 0.98 -26.98 -7.60
C HIS A 77 1.33 -28.32 -6.94
N LYS A 78 2.58 -28.53 -6.53
CA LYS A 78 2.95 -29.70 -5.72
C LYS A 78 2.49 -29.59 -4.27
N ALA A 79 2.57 -28.40 -3.68
CA ALA A 79 2.13 -28.15 -2.31
C ALA A 79 0.59 -28.05 -2.21
N PHE A 80 -0.06 -27.52 -3.25
CA PHE A 80 -1.49 -27.29 -3.34
C PHE A 80 -2.04 -27.98 -4.60
N SER A 81 -2.01 -29.32 -4.61
CA SER A 81 -2.47 -30.12 -5.75
C SER A 81 -3.99 -30.13 -5.93
N ASP A 82 -4.73 -29.80 -4.87
CA ASP A 82 -6.18 -29.76 -4.85
C ASP A 82 -6.71 -28.41 -4.36
N VAL A 83 -7.89 -28.03 -4.86
CA VAL A 83 -8.55 -26.76 -4.55
C VAL A 83 -8.92 -26.67 -3.08
N GLU A 84 -9.35 -27.78 -2.45
CA GLU A 84 -9.67 -27.77 -1.01
C GLU A 84 -8.42 -27.51 -0.16
N SER A 85 -7.28 -28.08 -0.55
CA SER A 85 -6.00 -27.86 0.14
C SER A 85 -5.57 -26.39 0.07
N GLN A 86 -5.74 -25.75 -1.10
CA GLN A 86 -5.46 -24.32 -1.25
C GLN A 86 -6.41 -23.47 -0.39
N LEU A 87 -7.70 -23.82 -0.32
CA LEU A 87 -8.68 -23.09 0.50
C LEU A 87 -8.38 -23.21 2.01
N ILE A 88 -8.02 -24.40 2.48
CA ILE A 88 -7.62 -24.62 3.88
C ILE A 88 -6.37 -23.80 4.21
N ALA A 89 -5.38 -23.79 3.31
CA ALA A 89 -4.17 -23.00 3.48
C ALA A 89 -4.48 -21.49 3.54
N LYS A 90 -5.31 -20.97 2.63
CA LYS A 90 -5.72 -19.56 2.65
C LYS A 90 -6.42 -19.18 3.96
N LYS A 91 -7.34 -20.02 4.46
CA LYS A 91 -8.00 -19.79 5.76
C LYS A 91 -7.01 -19.78 6.91
N TYR A 92 -6.07 -20.72 6.94
CA TYR A 92 -5.04 -20.77 7.97
C TYR A 92 -4.13 -19.53 7.92
N TRP A 93 -3.72 -19.11 6.73
CA TRP A 93 -2.88 -17.92 6.55
C TRP A 93 -3.62 -16.64 6.94
N LEU A 94 -4.89 -16.53 6.60
CA LEU A 94 -5.74 -15.41 7.01
C LEU A 94 -5.80 -15.29 8.53
N SER A 95 -6.08 -16.38 9.24
CA SER A 95 -6.11 -16.38 10.72
C SER A 95 -4.76 -16.08 11.37
N SER A 96 -3.65 -16.40 10.70
CA SER A 96 -2.31 -16.17 11.26
C SER A 96 -1.77 -14.76 10.96
N LEU A 97 -2.36 -14.07 9.98
CA LEU A 97 -1.91 -12.75 9.52
C LEU A 97 -2.94 -11.65 9.82
N GLU A 98 -4.00 -11.95 10.56
CA GLU A 98 -5.05 -11.00 10.93
C GLU A 98 -4.53 -9.78 11.72
N GLU A 99 -3.42 -9.96 12.44
CA GLU A 99 -2.78 -8.88 13.23
C GLU A 99 -2.05 -7.83 12.37
N TYR A 100 -1.80 -8.13 11.09
CA TYR A 100 -1.04 -7.26 10.17
C TYR A 100 -1.93 -6.62 9.13
N SER A 101 -1.64 -5.38 8.75
CA SER A 101 -2.46 -4.71 7.72
C SER A 101 -2.40 -5.44 6.37
N PRO A 102 -3.48 -5.39 5.57
CA PRO A 102 -3.51 -5.99 4.23
C PRO A 102 -2.35 -5.51 3.32
N SER A 103 -2.02 -4.21 3.39
CA SER A 103 -0.89 -3.63 2.65
C SER A 103 0.46 -4.20 3.12
N GLN A 104 0.65 -4.39 4.43
CA GLN A 104 1.86 -4.98 5.00
C GLN A 104 2.05 -6.43 4.55
N ILE A 105 0.98 -7.23 4.50
CA ILE A 105 1.02 -8.62 4.05
C ILE A 105 1.48 -8.71 2.59
N VAL A 106 0.88 -7.91 1.71
CA VAL A 106 1.24 -7.89 0.28
C VAL A 106 2.68 -7.44 0.08
N GLN A 107 3.11 -6.38 0.78
CA GLN A 107 4.48 -5.87 0.66
C GLN A 107 5.52 -6.86 1.21
N ALA A 108 5.21 -7.54 2.31
CA ALA A 108 6.02 -8.61 2.86
C ALA A 108 6.17 -9.78 1.87
N ALA A 109 5.08 -10.21 1.24
CA ALA A 109 5.11 -11.28 0.23
C ALA A 109 6.00 -10.91 -0.96
N LYS A 110 5.89 -9.68 -1.47
CA LYS A 110 6.77 -9.17 -2.55
C LYS A 110 8.25 -9.19 -2.18
N ARG A 111 8.60 -8.85 -0.92
CA ARG A 111 9.98 -8.95 -0.44
C ARG A 111 10.44 -10.41 -0.38
N VAL A 112 9.59 -11.29 0.12
CA VAL A 112 9.89 -12.73 0.21
C VAL A 112 10.14 -13.33 -1.17
N ILE A 113 9.30 -13.00 -2.17
CA ILE A 113 9.48 -13.45 -3.56
C ILE A 113 10.82 -13.02 -4.15
N ARG A 114 11.32 -11.83 -3.79
CA ARG A 114 12.61 -11.32 -4.28
C ARG A 114 13.83 -11.93 -3.58
N THR A 115 13.63 -12.58 -2.43
CA THR A 115 14.74 -13.01 -1.55
C THR A 115 14.82 -14.52 -1.37
N GLN A 116 13.73 -15.25 -1.61
CA GLN A 116 13.66 -16.69 -1.46
C GLN A 116 13.53 -17.37 -2.82
N ASP A 117 14.29 -18.44 -3.03
CA ASP A 117 14.22 -19.25 -4.26
C ASP A 117 13.12 -20.32 -4.22
N PHE A 118 12.56 -20.55 -3.03
CA PHE A 118 11.58 -21.60 -2.76
C PHE A 118 10.27 -21.03 -2.22
N LEU A 119 9.19 -21.79 -2.39
CA LEU A 119 7.87 -21.43 -1.86
C LEU A 119 7.96 -21.20 -0.34
N PRO A 120 7.69 -19.99 0.16
CA PRO A 120 7.89 -19.66 1.56
C PRO A 120 6.86 -20.35 2.46
N SER A 121 7.27 -20.69 3.67
CA SER A 121 6.34 -21.07 4.73
C SER A 121 5.70 -19.82 5.36
N ILE A 122 4.59 -20.02 6.06
CA ILE A 122 3.91 -18.93 6.76
C ILE A 122 4.82 -18.20 7.76
N ALA A 123 5.72 -18.93 8.43
CA ALA A 123 6.65 -18.34 9.39
C ALA A 123 7.66 -17.39 8.72
N VAL A 124 8.03 -17.64 7.45
CA VAL A 124 8.86 -16.71 6.67
C VAL A 124 8.08 -15.43 6.40
N LEU A 125 6.81 -15.55 6.03
CA LEU A 125 5.97 -14.38 5.76
C LEU A 125 5.69 -13.57 7.04
N VAL A 126 5.39 -14.22 8.17
CA VAL A 126 5.20 -13.54 9.47
C VAL A 126 6.46 -12.74 9.85
N ARG A 127 7.65 -13.35 9.77
CA ARG A 127 8.91 -12.64 10.03
C ARG A 127 9.15 -11.48 9.05
N ALA A 128 8.71 -11.63 7.80
CA ALA A 128 8.80 -10.54 6.83
C ALA A 128 7.85 -9.39 7.20
N CYS A 129 6.63 -9.68 7.65
CA CYS A 129 5.70 -8.68 8.19
C CYS A 129 6.28 -7.97 9.42
N GLU A 130 6.92 -8.69 10.35
CA GLU A 130 7.58 -8.10 11.53
C GLU A 130 8.70 -7.10 11.15
N GLN A 131 9.33 -7.28 9.99
CA GLN A 131 10.32 -6.34 9.43
C GLN A 131 9.68 -5.11 8.75
N GLY A 132 8.46 -4.75 9.16
CA GLY A 132 7.59 -3.74 8.56
C GLY A 132 8.23 -2.39 8.29
N PHE A 133 9.09 -1.87 9.18
CA PHE A 133 9.70 -0.54 8.97
C PHE A 133 10.49 -0.46 7.66
N ASP A 134 11.33 -1.47 7.38
CA ASP A 134 12.11 -1.53 6.14
C ASP A 134 11.22 -1.74 4.90
N LEU A 135 10.09 -2.44 5.06
CA LEU A 135 9.15 -2.73 3.96
C LEU A 135 8.49 -1.47 3.41
N PHE A 136 8.25 -0.47 4.27
CA PHE A 136 7.65 0.82 3.93
C PHE A 136 8.70 1.93 3.76
N GLY A 137 9.99 1.61 3.77
CA GLY A 137 11.07 2.61 3.63
C GLY A 137 11.18 3.56 4.84
N LEU A 138 10.67 3.15 6.00
CA LEU A 138 10.74 3.93 7.22
C LEU A 138 12.13 3.75 7.85
N PRO A 139 12.92 4.81 8.04
CA PRO A 139 14.20 4.71 8.72
C PRO A 139 14.02 4.27 10.18
N SER A 140 15.07 3.72 10.79
CA SER A 140 15.05 3.43 12.23
C SER A 140 14.79 4.70 13.04
N THR A 141 14.12 4.59 14.20
CA THR A 141 13.79 5.74 15.07
C THR A 141 15.00 6.63 15.33
N ARG A 142 16.16 6.02 15.56
CA ARG A 142 17.42 6.75 15.82
C ARG A 142 17.91 7.50 14.59
N GLN A 143 17.88 6.88 13.41
CA GLN A 143 18.25 7.54 12.15
C GLN A 143 17.30 8.68 11.82
N ALA A 144 15.98 8.45 11.96
CA ALA A 144 14.95 9.46 11.78
C ALA A 144 15.16 10.67 12.71
N TYR A 145 15.49 10.42 13.97
CA TYR A 145 15.79 11.47 14.95
C TYR A 145 17.04 12.27 14.56
N PHE A 146 18.13 11.60 14.17
CA PHE A 146 19.34 12.27 13.72
C PHE A 146 19.12 13.13 12.48
N GLU A 147 18.34 12.63 11.52
CA GLU A 147 17.95 13.38 10.34
C GLU A 147 17.12 14.63 10.71
N ALA A 148 16.14 14.48 11.62
CA ALA A 148 15.30 15.57 12.10
C ALA A 148 16.07 16.67 12.85
N CYS A 149 17.10 16.30 13.61
CA CYS A 149 18.00 17.21 14.31
C CYS A 149 19.01 17.88 13.37
N SER A 150 19.48 17.17 12.33
CA SER A 150 20.50 17.67 11.39
C SER A 150 19.93 18.49 10.23
N ALA A 151 18.60 18.42 10.01
CA ALA A 151 17.95 19.10 8.89
C ALA A 151 18.09 20.64 8.97
N PRO A 152 18.67 21.29 7.95
CA PRO A 152 18.81 22.74 7.88
C PRO A 152 17.44 23.41 7.70
N SER A 153 17.36 24.70 8.06
CA SER A 153 16.20 25.54 7.73
C SER A 153 16.35 26.07 6.30
N PRO A 154 15.30 26.06 5.46
CA PRO A 154 13.92 25.65 5.72
C PRO A 154 13.70 24.14 5.65
N LYS A 155 13.12 23.57 6.71
CA LYS A 155 12.86 22.12 6.85
C LYS A 155 11.87 21.53 5.82
N ARG A 156 11.21 22.38 5.04
CA ARG A 156 10.24 21.99 4.01
C ARG A 156 10.91 21.59 2.69
N ASP A 157 12.02 22.23 2.37
CA ASP A 157 12.75 22.01 1.10
C ASP A 157 13.86 20.96 1.26
N TYR A 158 13.86 20.24 2.39
CA TYR A 158 14.83 19.22 2.69
C TYR A 158 14.41 17.88 2.09
N ASN A 159 15.37 17.14 1.54
CA ASN A 159 15.13 15.80 1.01
C ASN A 159 15.05 14.79 2.16
N TRP A 160 13.86 14.66 2.75
CA TRP A 160 13.58 13.71 3.80
C TRP A 160 13.63 12.26 3.29
N SER A 161 14.22 11.36 4.09
CA SER A 161 14.20 9.91 3.81
C SER A 161 12.77 9.37 3.72
N HIS A 162 11.87 9.89 4.56
CA HIS A 162 10.45 9.55 4.54
C HIS A 162 9.63 10.71 5.13
N GLU A 163 8.42 10.94 4.62
CA GLU A 163 7.49 12.00 5.07
C GLU A 163 7.14 11.87 6.56
N ALA A 164 7.06 10.62 7.06
CA ALA A 164 6.91 10.31 8.48
C ALA A 164 7.96 10.98 9.36
N VAL A 165 9.22 11.12 8.91
CA VAL A 165 10.28 11.79 9.67
C VAL A 165 9.98 13.28 9.80
N PHE A 166 9.58 13.91 8.69
CA PHE A 166 9.20 15.32 8.68
C PHE A 166 7.99 15.60 9.58
N LEU A 167 6.93 14.79 9.46
CA LEU A 167 5.73 14.94 10.27
C LEU A 167 5.98 14.66 11.76
N ALA A 168 6.82 13.65 12.08
CA ALA A 168 7.22 13.37 13.46
C ALA A 168 7.97 14.54 14.07
N GLY A 169 8.89 15.13 13.32
CA GLY A 169 9.64 16.29 13.79
C GLY A 169 8.79 17.56 13.91
N LYS A 170 7.80 17.75 13.03
CA LYS A 170 6.80 18.82 13.15
C LYS A 170 5.93 18.64 14.40
N ALA A 171 5.49 17.42 14.69
CA ALA A 171 4.67 17.10 15.86
C ALA A 171 5.45 17.20 17.19
N ALA A 172 6.69 16.69 17.23
CA ALA A 172 7.58 16.80 18.38
C ALA A 172 8.07 18.25 18.62
N GLY A 173 8.01 19.09 17.60
CA GLY A 173 8.39 20.49 17.66
C GLY A 173 9.85 20.71 17.32
N TRP A 174 10.10 21.38 16.20
CA TRP A 174 11.46 21.66 15.72
C TRP A 174 12.33 22.45 16.69
N PHE A 175 11.72 23.30 17.53
CA PHE A 175 12.43 24.05 18.56
C PHE A 175 12.96 23.14 19.67
N VAL A 176 12.16 22.17 20.11
CA VAL A 176 12.55 21.19 21.13
C VAL A 176 13.68 20.32 20.59
N LEU A 177 13.53 19.82 19.37
CA LEU A 177 14.55 18.98 18.71
C LEU A 177 15.89 19.68 18.47
N ALA A 178 15.90 21.02 18.38
CA ALA A 178 17.11 21.81 18.13
C ALA A 178 17.81 22.31 19.41
N ASN A 179 17.06 22.54 20.50
CA ASN A 179 17.58 23.20 21.69
C ASN A 179 17.66 22.31 22.93
N GLU A 180 16.86 21.24 23.00
CA GLU A 180 16.86 20.34 24.16
C GLU A 180 17.86 19.18 23.98
N PRO A 181 18.40 18.64 25.10
CA PRO A 181 19.27 17.47 25.03
C PRO A 181 18.51 16.22 24.57
N GLU A 182 19.24 15.28 23.96
CA GLU A 182 18.69 14.02 23.43
C GLU A 182 17.80 13.28 24.42
N LYS A 183 18.15 13.25 25.72
CA LYS A 183 17.37 12.58 26.77
C LYS A 183 15.93 13.09 26.91
N VAL A 184 15.66 14.34 26.54
CA VAL A 184 14.33 14.96 26.62
C VAL A 184 13.66 14.96 25.25
N ALA A 185 14.41 15.29 24.20
CA ALA A 185 13.88 15.42 22.85
C ALA A 185 13.57 14.06 22.17
N LEU A 186 14.39 13.03 22.41
CA LEU A 186 14.26 11.73 21.76
C LEU A 186 12.97 10.99 22.14
N PRO A 187 12.56 10.89 23.43
CA PRO A 187 11.32 10.20 23.78
C PRO A 187 10.07 10.84 23.18
N VAL A 188 10.04 12.18 23.09
CA VAL A 188 8.94 12.92 22.46
C VAL A 188 8.89 12.63 20.96
N PHE A 189 10.03 12.67 20.29
CA PHE A 189 10.13 12.32 18.88
C PHE A 189 9.73 10.87 18.62
N GLU A 190 10.25 9.93 19.41
CA GLU A 190 9.99 8.50 19.31
C GLU A 190 8.49 8.19 19.42
N TYR A 191 7.80 8.82 20.36
CA TYR A 191 6.35 8.66 20.51
C TYR A 191 5.59 9.06 19.24
N HIS A 192 5.89 10.26 18.69
CA HIS A 192 5.23 10.73 17.47
C HIS A 192 5.62 9.93 16.23
N TYR A 193 6.90 9.55 16.13
CA TYR A 193 7.41 8.74 15.04
C TYR A 193 6.77 7.34 15.04
N ALA A 194 6.68 6.68 16.19
CA ALA A 194 6.03 5.38 16.31
C ALA A 194 4.55 5.42 15.91
N LEU A 195 3.82 6.47 16.27
CA LEU A 195 2.42 6.64 15.87
C LEU A 195 2.29 6.82 14.35
N LEU A 196 3.15 7.62 13.74
CA LEU A 196 3.17 7.83 12.29
C LEU A 196 3.57 6.57 11.53
N CYS A 197 4.56 5.83 12.00
CA CYS A 197 4.94 4.54 11.42
C CYS A 197 3.76 3.55 11.44
N LYS A 198 3.00 3.48 12.55
CA LYS A 198 1.80 2.63 12.62
C LYS A 198 0.75 3.02 11.58
N ARG A 199 0.55 4.32 11.37
CA ARG A 199 -0.39 4.84 10.36
C ARG A 199 0.06 4.50 8.93
N VAL A 200 1.34 4.68 8.62
CA VAL A 200 1.93 4.31 7.32
C VAL A 200 1.81 2.81 7.08
N ILE A 201 2.14 1.99 8.08
CA ILE A 201 1.97 0.53 8.01
C ILE A 201 0.50 0.17 7.82
N GLY A 202 -0.42 0.90 8.46
CA GLY A 202 -1.87 0.76 8.26
C GLY A 202 -2.36 1.14 6.86
N GLY A 203 -1.49 1.66 5.98
CA GLY A 203 -1.85 2.08 4.63
C GLY A 203 -2.38 3.53 4.55
N GLU A 204 -2.27 4.32 5.62
CA GLU A 204 -2.59 5.74 5.55
C GLU A 204 -1.49 6.50 4.82
N HIS A 205 -1.89 7.26 3.79
CA HIS A 205 -1.00 8.22 3.14
C HIS A 205 -0.79 9.44 4.05
N LEU A 206 0.47 9.75 4.31
CA LEU A 206 0.84 10.89 5.12
C LEU A 206 0.87 12.14 4.25
N ASP A 207 -0.30 12.77 4.04
CA ASP A 207 -0.35 14.05 3.33
C ASP A 207 0.47 15.11 4.08
N THR A 208 1.65 15.41 3.55
CA THR A 208 2.30 16.67 3.85
C THR A 208 1.49 17.75 3.13
N ASP A 209 0.64 18.46 3.88
CA ASP A 209 0.05 19.72 3.44
C ASP A 209 1.19 20.73 3.23
N VAL A 210 1.85 20.61 2.08
CA VAL A 210 2.72 21.63 1.52
C VAL A 210 1.78 22.71 1.04
N GLN A 211 1.35 23.55 1.98
CA GLN A 211 0.82 24.86 1.65
C GLN A 211 1.90 25.53 0.80
N ILE A 212 1.68 25.51 -0.52
CA ILE A 212 2.47 26.24 -1.50
C ILE A 212 2.61 27.64 -0.93
N PRO A 213 3.83 28.14 -0.68
CA PRO A 213 3.99 29.50 -0.19
C PRO A 213 3.20 30.40 -1.12
N LEU A 214 2.22 31.15 -0.60
CA LEU A 214 1.54 32.19 -1.36
C LEU A 214 2.64 32.97 -2.05
N ALA A 215 2.65 32.92 -3.40
CA ALA A 215 3.75 33.40 -4.22
C ALA A 215 4.25 34.69 -3.59
N ALA A 216 5.50 34.69 -3.13
CA ALA A 216 6.05 35.84 -2.43
C ALA A 216 5.78 37.03 -3.32
N THR A 217 4.84 37.89 -2.92
CA THR A 217 4.58 39.13 -3.64
C THR A 217 5.90 39.83 -3.53
N ILE A 218 6.70 39.75 -4.59
CA ILE A 218 7.98 40.40 -4.66
C ILE A 218 7.58 41.86 -4.57
N ALA A 219 7.67 42.42 -3.36
CA ALA A 219 7.49 43.83 -3.14
C ALA A 219 8.63 44.46 -3.93
N ARG A 220 8.34 44.76 -5.21
CA ARG A 220 9.27 45.40 -6.13
C ARG A 220 9.69 46.66 -5.41
N LYS A 221 10.91 46.66 -4.84
CA LYS A 221 11.50 47.87 -4.28
C LYS A 221 11.45 48.89 -5.41
N LEU A 222 10.63 49.93 -5.23
CA LEU A 222 10.62 51.04 -6.17
C LEU A 222 12.04 51.58 -6.23
N ASP A 223 12.55 51.77 -7.44
CA ASP A 223 13.84 52.41 -7.63
C ASP A 223 13.81 53.82 -7.03
N LYS A 224 14.96 54.31 -6.54
CA LYS A 224 15.06 55.58 -5.81
C LYS A 224 14.49 56.76 -6.61
N ASN A 225 14.60 56.70 -7.94
CA ASN A 225 14.08 57.72 -8.84
C ASN A 225 12.55 57.68 -8.95
N GLU A 226 11.95 56.49 -9.03
CA GLU A 226 10.49 56.33 -9.06
C GLU A 226 9.84 56.73 -7.72
N ALA A 227 10.48 56.40 -6.60
CA ALA A 227 10.01 56.79 -5.28
C ALA A 227 9.99 58.33 -5.13
N ARG A 228 11.06 59.01 -5.57
CA ARG A 228 11.15 60.48 -5.57
C ARG A 228 10.11 61.13 -6.48
N ALA A 229 9.88 60.58 -7.67
CA ALA A 229 8.87 61.09 -8.60
C ALA A 229 7.45 60.97 -8.03
N ARG A 230 7.13 59.85 -7.37
CA ARG A 230 5.83 59.67 -6.68
C ARG A 230 5.66 60.63 -5.50
N ILE A 231 6.70 60.82 -4.68
CA ILE A 231 6.64 61.78 -3.57
C ILE A 231 6.47 63.21 -4.09
N ALA A 232 7.16 63.59 -5.16
CA ALA A 232 7.01 64.90 -5.79
C ALA A 232 5.59 65.12 -6.36
N LYS A 233 4.99 64.07 -6.95
CA LYS A 233 3.61 64.10 -7.42
C LYS A 233 2.61 64.27 -6.27
N MET A 234 2.79 63.52 -5.17
CA MET A 234 1.95 63.62 -3.98
C MET A 234 2.06 64.99 -3.28
N ARG A 235 3.26 65.59 -3.25
CA ARG A 235 3.46 66.96 -2.75
C ARG A 235 2.67 67.99 -3.57
N LYS A 236 2.71 67.87 -4.89
CA LYS A 236 1.97 68.75 -5.81
C LYS A 236 0.45 68.60 -5.70
N GLU A 237 -0.04 67.40 -5.43
CA GLU A 237 -1.47 67.13 -5.20
C GLU A 237 -1.96 67.62 -3.82
N LEU A 238 -1.08 67.65 -2.81
CA LEU A 238 -1.39 68.13 -1.46
C LEU A 238 -1.08 69.62 -1.24
N GLY A 239 -0.60 70.33 -2.26
CA GLY A 239 -0.40 71.78 -2.23
C GLY A 239 0.73 72.27 -1.32
N ILE A 240 1.77 71.44 -1.11
CA ILE A 240 3.00 71.78 -0.35
C ILE A 240 4.21 71.71 -1.28
#